data_AF-A0A1H8Q6Q2-F1
#
_entry.id   AF-A0A1H8Q6Q2-F1
#
_cell.length_a   1.000
_cell.length_b   1.000
_cell.length_c   1.000
_cell.angle_alpha   90.00
_cell.angle_beta   90.00
_cell.angle_gamma   90.00
#
_symmetry.space_group_name_H-M   'P 1'
#
loop_
_entity.id
_entity.type
_entity.pdbx_description
1 polymer ?
#
loop_
_entity_poly.entity_id
_entity_poly.type
_entity_poly.pdbx_seq_one_letter_code
_entity_poly.pdbx_strand_id
1 'polypeptide(L)' 'MANDPFELGERAARLNIPAEANPYQDGSEEHALWAAGHERFASAIEATESEGG' A
#
# COMPACT_ATOMS: atom_id res chain seq x y z
N MET A 1 -3.77 -19.22 -5.30
CA MET A 1 -3.38 -18.35 -4.19
C MET A 1 -4.19 -17.08 -4.32
N ALA A 2 -5.07 -16.78 -3.37
CA ALA A 2 -5.69 -15.45 -3.34
C ALA A 2 -4.57 -14.46 -3.00
N ASN A 3 -4.41 -13.42 -3.82
CA ASN A 3 -3.38 -12.41 -3.58
C ASN A 3 -3.78 -11.62 -2.33
N ASP A 4 -2.93 -11.58 -1.30
CA ASP A 4 -3.21 -10.86 -0.06
C ASP A 4 -3.49 -9.37 -0.35
N PRO A 5 -4.56 -8.78 0.22
CA PRO A 5 -4.91 -7.37 -0.01
C PRO A 5 -3.75 -6.41 0.34
N PHE A 6 -2.97 -6.77 1.36
CA PHE A 6 -1.77 -6.06 1.78
C PHE A 6 -0.70 -6.02 0.68
N GLU A 7 -0.34 -7.16 0.10
CA GLU A 7 0.66 -7.23 -0.97
C GLU A 7 0.16 -6.52 -2.24
N LEU A 8 -1.14 -6.56 -2.51
CA LEU A 8 -1.76 -5.79 -3.58
C LEU A 8 -1.64 -4.29 -3.34
N GLY A 9 -1.81 -3.83 -2.09
CA GLY A 9 -1.60 -2.44 -1.68
C GLY A 9 -0.16 -1.97 -1.85
N GLU A 10 0.82 -2.75 -1.36
CA GLU A 10 2.24 -2.44 -1.58
C GLU A 10 2.59 -2.35 -3.08
N ARG A 11 2.06 -3.28 -3.88
CA ARG A 11 2.31 -3.30 -5.32
C ARG A 11 1.63 -2.13 -6.02
N ALA A 12 0.42 -1.76 -5.62
CA ALA A 12 -0.28 -0.60 -6.14
C ALA A 12 0.52 0.68 -5.88
N ALA A 13 1.04 0.85 -4.66
CA ALA A 13 1.91 1.96 -4.30
C ALA A 13 3.18 2.02 -5.18
N ARG A 14 3.84 0.89 -5.41
CA ARG A 14 5.00 0.79 -6.34
C ARG A 14 4.66 1.19 -7.78
N LEU A 15 3.43 0.95 -8.19
CA LEU A 15 2.92 1.31 -9.52
C LEU A 15 2.34 2.74 -9.57
N ASN A 16 2.48 3.51 -8.48
CA ASN A 16 1.97 4.88 -8.36
C ASN A 16 0.43 4.96 -8.47
N ILE A 17 -0.26 3.86 -8.14
CA ILE A 17 -1.72 3.82 -7.99
C ILE A 17 -2.05 4.44 -6.63
N PRO A 18 -3.09 5.28 -6.49
CA PRO A 18 -3.39 5.91 -5.19
C PRO A 18 -4.07 4.93 -4.22
N ALA A 19 -3.92 5.21 -2.92
CA ALA A 19 -4.63 4.55 -1.83
C ALA A 19 -6.17 4.83 -1.82
N GLU A 20 -6.72 5.42 -2.87
CA GLU A 20 -8.17 5.57 -3.08
C GLU A 20 -8.69 4.62 -4.17
N ALA A 21 -7.80 4.08 -5.00
CA ALA A 21 -8.14 3.10 -6.03
C ALA A 21 -8.33 1.68 -5.45
N ASN A 22 -8.78 1.61 -4.19
CA ASN A 22 -8.99 0.35 -3.50
C ASN A 22 -10.14 -0.42 -4.16
N PRO A 23 -9.93 -1.65 -4.64
CA PRO A 23 -11.05 -2.45 -5.16
C PRO A 23 -11.95 -3.00 -4.05
N TYR A 24 -11.51 -2.98 -2.78
CA TYR A 24 -12.26 -3.51 -1.64
C TYR A 24 -13.24 -2.50 -1.07
N GLN A 25 -14.32 -3.00 -0.48
CA GLN A 25 -15.36 -2.15 0.11
C GLN A 25 -14.80 -1.39 1.32
N ASP A 26 -15.03 -0.08 1.35
CA ASP A 26 -14.66 0.74 2.51
C ASP A 26 -15.22 0.14 3.82
N GLY A 27 -14.36 0.09 4.84
CA GLY A 27 -14.65 -0.53 6.13
C GLY A 27 -14.49 -2.06 6.20
N SER A 28 -14.11 -2.74 5.10
CA SER A 28 -13.74 -4.16 5.16
C SER A 28 -12.30 -4.36 5.66
N GLU A 29 -12.00 -5.58 6.11
CA GLU A 29 -10.64 -5.94 6.54
C GLU A 29 -9.66 -5.85 5.37
N GLU A 30 -10.09 -6.28 4.18
CA GLU A 30 -9.29 -6.16 2.96
C GLU A 30 -9.00 -4.70 2.58
N HIS A 31 -9.95 -3.78 2.81
CA HIS A 31 -9.74 -2.36 2.58
C HIS A 31 -8.64 -1.81 3.49
N ALA A 32 -8.68 -2.15 4.77
CA ALA A 32 -7.67 -1.76 5.75
C ALA A 32 -6.29 -2.36 5.43
N LEU A 33 -6.25 -3.63 5.04
CA LEU A 33 -5.00 -4.32 4.68
C LEU A 33 -4.35 -3.69 3.44
N TRP A 34 -5.13 -3.37 2.41
CA TRP A 34 -4.61 -2.70 1.22
C TRP A 34 -4.07 -1.30 1.53
N ALA A 35 -4.75 -0.53 2.38
CA ALA A 35 -4.26 0.77 2.84
C ALA A 35 -2.95 0.65 3.63
N ALA A 36 -2.85 -0.35 4.52
CA ALA A 36 -1.63 -0.61 5.28
C ALA A 36 -0.43 -1.01 4.38
N GLY A 37 -0.68 -1.76 3.30
CA GLY A 37 0.35 -2.06 2.31
C GLY A 37 0.85 -0.80 1.60
N HIS A 38 -0.06 0.12 1.28
CA HIS A 38 0.27 1.43 0.74
C HIS A 38 1.19 2.24 1.65
N GLU A 39 0.84 2.36 2.93
CA GLU A 39 1.62 3.10 3.92
C GLU A 39 3.02 2.51 4.13
N ARG A 40 3.15 1.17 4.13
CA ARG A 40 4.46 0.51 4.25
C ARG A 40 5.41 0.91 3.12
N PHE A 41 4.92 0.95 1.88
CA PHE A 41 5.75 1.35 0.75
C PHE A 41 6.12 2.83 0.82
N ALA A 42 5.15 3.71 1.14
CA ALA A 42 5.43 5.13 1.32
C ALA A 42 6.50 5.38 2.39
N SER A 43 6.36 4.73 3.56
CA SER A 43 7.34 4.81 4.64
C SER A 43 8.72 4.27 4.23
N ALA A 44 8.76 3.21 3.40
CA ALA A 44 10.03 2.69 2.88
C ALA A 44 10.71 3.64 1.89
N ILE A 45 9.94 4.37 1.07
CA ILE A 45 10.45 5.40 0.17
C ILE A 45 10.98 6.60 0.97
N GLU A 46 10.24 7.10 1.95
CA GLU A 46 10.68 8.21 2.80
C GLU A 46 11.93 7.86 3.63
N ALA A 47 12.05 6.60 4.07
CA ALA A 47 13.22 6.11 4.79
C ALA A 47 14.47 6.06 3.90
N THR A 48 14.36 5.61 2.64
CA THR A 48 15.50 5.63 1.72
C THR A 48 15.89 7.04 1.28
N GLU A 49 14.95 7.99 1.26
CA GLU A 49 15.25 9.39 0.97
C GLU A 49 15.87 10.12 2.18
N SER A 50 15.62 9.66 3.41
CA SER A 50 16.20 10.25 4.64
C SER A 50 17.66 9.86 4.90
N GLU A 51 18.21 8.81 4.26
CA GLU A 51 19.62 8.41 4.38
C GLU A 51 20.54 9.06 3.32
N GLY A 52 20.09 10.13 2.67
CA GLY A 52 20.84 10.90 1.67
C GLY A 52 21.25 12.32 2.09
N GLY A 53 21.20 12.65 3.38
CA GLY A 53 21.54 13.97 3.94
C GLY A 53 22.96 14.08 4.48
#